data_AF-A0A927HGK8-F1
#
_entry.id   AF-A0A927HGK8-F1
#
_cell.length_a   1.000
_cell.length_b   1.000
_cell.length_c   1.000
_cell.angle_alpha   90.00
_cell.angle_beta   90.00
_cell.angle_gamma   90.00
#
_symmetry.space_group_name_H-M   'P 1'
#
loop_
_entity.id
_entity.type
_entity.pdbx_description
1 polymer ?
#
loop_
_entity_poly.entity_id
_entity_poly.type
_entity_poly.pdbx_seq_one_letter_code
_entity_poly.pdbx_strand_id
1 'polypeptide(L)'
;MSKLGFQFLDNRFSAQAVLRWARAARQADKTELSVLRRQRTRARALKTHLDRLIHRADERLALPMIGATGFPKPHNADWAWRPDLWRGPLPTPGLSSVQSKSAIGDGVALFHDCDRSELTLRQLRNLREADLAPYGLRLDVFKFDGTFLSLVVDLPEAATDGLKRKHLLRMDVIVEMEHPLEIFARLNIKSGPNTEQLVRELPLDDDTIAVEFDLAYTNLNEKRVDAAWIDIIFESPEMNQVVLRDLTFSRRPRAQL
;
A
#
# COMPACT_ATOMS: atom_id res chain seq x y z
N MET A 1 21.68 -6.33 42.46
CA MET A 1 20.22 -6.43 42.76
C MET A 1 19.51 -5.12 42.42
N SER A 2 19.16 -4.85 41.15
CA SER A 2 18.42 -3.61 40.83
C SER A 2 17.69 -3.57 39.48
N LYS A 3 17.61 -4.65 38.70
CA LYS A 3 16.71 -4.69 37.50
C LYS A 3 15.35 -5.32 37.80
N LEU A 4 15.30 -6.39 38.60
CA LEU A 4 14.04 -7.03 38.98
C LEU A 4 13.15 -6.14 39.88
N GLY A 5 13.73 -5.44 40.87
CA GLY A 5 12.94 -4.63 41.82
C GLY A 5 12.15 -3.48 41.16
N PHE A 6 12.72 -2.83 40.14
CA PHE A 6 12.03 -1.78 39.39
C PHE A 6 10.91 -2.34 38.50
N GLN A 7 11.13 -3.50 37.85
CA GLN A 7 10.15 -4.15 36.97
C GLN A 7 8.91 -4.65 37.75
N PHE A 8 9.10 -5.13 38.98
CA PHE A 8 8.01 -5.58 39.86
C PHE A 8 7.18 -4.42 40.43
N LEU A 9 7.81 -3.30 40.80
CA LEU A 9 7.11 -2.11 41.25
C LEU A 9 6.28 -1.49 40.12
N ASP A 10 6.85 -1.40 38.92
CA ASP A 10 6.19 -0.82 37.74
C ASP A 10 4.94 -1.61 37.32
N ASN A 11 5.01 -2.94 37.36
CA ASN A 11 3.85 -3.82 37.11
C ASN A 11 2.73 -3.63 38.14
N ARG A 12 3.07 -3.45 39.42
CA ARG A 12 2.07 -3.23 40.48
C ARG A 12 1.39 -1.87 40.37
N PHE A 13 2.15 -0.81 40.07
CA PHE A 13 1.57 0.51 39.82
C PHE A 13 0.66 0.52 38.59
N SER A 14 1.07 -0.15 37.52
CA SER A 14 0.28 -0.29 36.28
C SER A 14 -1.03 -1.05 36.53
N ALA A 15 -0.99 -2.18 37.24
CA ALA A 15 -2.19 -2.95 37.59
C ALA A 15 -3.16 -2.13 38.45
N GLN A 16 -2.65 -1.37 39.43
CA GLN A 16 -3.48 -0.48 40.24
C GLN A 16 -4.09 0.67 39.44
N ALA A 17 -3.35 1.23 38.47
CA ALA A 17 -3.87 2.26 37.59
C ALA A 17 -5.04 1.74 36.74
N VAL A 18 -4.93 0.52 36.18
CA VAL A 18 -6.02 -0.13 35.44
C VAL A 18 -7.24 -0.36 36.33
N LEU A 19 -7.05 -0.91 37.53
CA LEU A 19 -8.15 -1.14 38.48
C LEU A 19 -8.84 0.16 38.91
N ARG A 20 -8.07 1.25 39.07
CA ARG A 20 -8.61 2.58 39.38
C ARG A 20 -9.50 3.10 38.25
N TRP A 21 -9.05 3.01 36.99
CA TRP A 21 -9.85 3.43 35.84
C TRP A 21 -11.09 2.56 35.65
N ALA A 22 -10.99 1.24 35.86
CA ALA A 22 -12.13 0.33 35.85
C ALA A 22 -13.15 0.66 36.94
N ARG A 23 -12.70 1.08 38.13
CA ARG A 23 -13.60 1.57 39.20
C ARG A 23 -14.25 2.90 38.85
N ALA A 24 -13.48 3.85 38.29
CA ALA A 24 -14.00 5.14 37.86
C ALA A 24 -15.07 4.99 36.76
N ALA A 25 -14.86 4.08 35.80
CA ALA A 25 -15.85 3.76 34.77
C ALA A 25 -17.15 3.22 35.38
N ARG A 26 -17.08 2.26 36.31
CA ARG A 26 -18.26 1.68 36.99
C ARG A 26 -19.05 2.69 37.84
N GLN A 27 -18.41 3.76 38.31
CA GLN A 27 -19.04 4.77 39.16
C GLN A 27 -19.44 6.04 38.40
N ALA A 28 -19.22 6.10 37.08
CA ALA A 28 -19.39 7.32 36.29
C ALA A 28 -20.79 7.95 36.45
N ASP A 29 -21.85 7.14 36.42
CA ASP A 29 -23.24 7.58 36.52
C ASP A 29 -23.60 8.20 37.88
N LYS A 30 -22.81 7.88 38.92
CA LYS A 30 -23.01 8.35 40.31
C LYS A 30 -21.97 9.38 40.73
N THR A 31 -21.04 9.72 39.85
CA THR A 31 -19.93 10.63 40.15
C THR A 31 -20.33 12.09 39.87
N GLU A 32 -19.93 13.00 40.76
CA GLU A 32 -20.16 14.43 40.58
C GLU A 32 -19.58 14.94 39.24
N LEU A 33 -20.33 15.79 38.52
CA LEU A 33 -19.97 16.24 37.17
C LEU A 33 -18.59 16.93 37.10
N SER A 34 -18.18 17.66 38.14
CA SER A 34 -16.86 18.32 38.19
C SER A 34 -15.71 17.30 38.24
N VAL A 35 -15.89 16.22 39.01
CA VAL A 35 -14.96 15.09 39.11
C VAL A 35 -14.96 14.30 37.81
N LEU A 36 -16.12 14.03 37.24
CA LEU A 36 -16.26 13.28 35.97
C LEU A 36 -15.58 14.03 34.80
N ARG A 37 -15.70 15.36 34.72
CA ARG A 37 -14.98 16.17 33.72
C ARG A 37 -13.46 15.99 33.82
N ARG A 38 -12.91 16.04 35.03
CA ARG A 38 -11.47 15.83 35.27
C ARG A 38 -11.03 14.40 34.94
N GLN A 39 -11.83 13.41 35.34
CA GLN A 39 -11.58 12.01 34.99
C GLN A 39 -11.58 11.82 33.47
N ARG A 40 -12.57 12.35 32.76
CA ARG A 40 -12.67 12.29 31.29
C ARG A 40 -11.44 12.88 30.60
N THR A 41 -10.98 14.07 31.01
CA THR A 41 -9.80 14.71 30.41
C THR A 41 -8.54 13.85 30.60
N ARG A 42 -8.33 13.33 31.81
CA ARG A 42 -7.18 12.45 32.11
C ARG A 42 -7.26 11.12 31.35
N ALA A 43 -8.45 10.54 31.21
CA ALA A 43 -8.64 9.28 30.48
C ALA A 43 -8.34 9.46 28.99
N ARG A 44 -8.76 10.58 28.38
CA ARG A 44 -8.43 10.91 26.99
C ARG A 44 -6.93 11.03 26.76
N ALA A 45 -6.22 11.72 27.65
CA ALA A 45 -4.76 11.83 27.55
C ALA A 45 -4.08 10.45 27.62
N LEU A 46 -4.50 9.60 28.57
CA LEU A 46 -3.97 8.23 28.68
C LEU A 46 -4.29 7.39 27.43
N LYS A 47 -5.52 7.47 26.91
CA LYS A 47 -5.94 6.79 25.68
C LYS A 47 -5.04 7.14 24.51
N THR A 48 -4.73 8.43 24.31
CA THR A 48 -3.83 8.87 23.23
C THR A 48 -2.45 8.20 23.30
N HIS A 49 -1.87 8.08 24.50
CA HIS A 49 -0.56 7.42 24.65
C HIS A 49 -0.64 5.90 24.45
N LEU A 50 -1.69 5.26 24.96
CA LEU A 50 -1.93 3.83 24.78
C LEU A 50 -2.16 3.49 23.32
N ASP A 51 -3.01 4.24 22.62
CA ASP A 51 -3.25 4.09 21.18
C ASP A 51 -1.94 4.22 20.39
N ARG A 52 -1.07 5.18 20.74
CA ARG A 52 0.24 5.36 20.11
C ARG A 52 1.18 4.18 20.33
N LEU A 53 1.20 3.62 21.55
CA LEU A 53 2.01 2.45 21.87
C LEU A 53 1.49 1.21 21.14
N ILE A 54 0.18 0.96 21.21
CA ILE A 54 -0.48 -0.17 20.52
C ILE A 54 -0.18 -0.08 19.03
N HIS A 55 -0.37 1.09 18.42
CA HIS A 55 -0.06 1.30 17.00
C HIS A 55 1.39 0.94 16.66
N ARG A 56 2.37 1.37 17.46
CA ARG A 56 3.79 1.01 17.26
C ARG A 56 4.10 -0.46 17.56
N ALA A 57 3.39 -1.05 18.52
CA ALA A 57 3.58 -2.45 18.88
C ALA A 57 3.03 -3.36 17.78
N ASP A 58 1.81 -3.09 17.31
CA ASP A 58 1.18 -3.77 16.17
C ASP A 58 2.05 -3.62 14.92
N GLU A 59 2.60 -2.43 14.66
CA GLU A 59 3.53 -2.19 13.55
C GLU A 59 4.77 -3.11 13.60
N ARG A 60 5.36 -3.29 14.80
CA ARG A 60 6.58 -4.08 15.02
C ARG A 60 6.34 -5.58 15.15
N LEU A 61 5.17 -5.98 15.64
CA LEU A 61 4.82 -7.36 15.94
C LEU A 61 4.04 -8.03 14.80
N ALA A 62 3.42 -7.24 13.91
CA ALA A 62 2.75 -7.79 12.73
C ALA A 62 3.78 -8.41 11.78
N LEU A 63 3.55 -9.66 11.41
CA LEU A 63 4.08 -10.24 10.19
C LEU A 63 3.29 -9.66 9.01
N PRO A 64 3.94 -9.34 7.88
CA PRO A 64 5.36 -9.53 7.59
C PRO A 64 6.22 -8.44 8.22
N MET A 65 7.44 -8.80 8.67
CA MET A 65 8.38 -7.85 9.28
C MET A 65 8.69 -6.70 8.31
N ILE A 66 8.78 -5.47 8.82
CA ILE A 66 9.23 -4.32 8.03
C ILE A 66 10.63 -4.62 7.48
N GLY A 67 10.82 -4.48 6.16
CA GLY A 67 12.05 -4.87 5.46
C GLY A 67 12.07 -6.30 4.93
N ALA A 68 11.00 -7.10 5.10
CA ALA A 68 10.84 -8.35 4.37
C ALA A 68 10.65 -8.06 2.87
N THR A 69 11.71 -8.28 2.09
CA THR A 69 11.74 -8.04 0.64
C THR A 69 11.49 -9.31 -0.18
N GLY A 70 11.38 -10.47 0.48
CA GLY A 70 11.15 -11.74 -0.20
C GLY A 70 9.71 -11.86 -0.68
N PHE A 71 9.54 -12.24 -1.94
CA PHE A 71 8.26 -12.62 -2.51
C PHE A 71 8.47 -13.74 -3.55
N PRO A 72 7.45 -14.57 -3.85
CA PRO A 72 7.53 -15.57 -4.88
C PRO A 72 7.92 -14.93 -6.21
N LYS A 73 8.94 -15.48 -6.87
CA LYS A 73 9.33 -15.06 -8.23
C LYS A 73 9.45 -16.29 -9.13
N PRO A 74 9.13 -16.17 -10.42
CA PRO A 74 9.38 -17.26 -11.37
C PRO A 74 10.83 -17.72 -11.33
N HIS A 75 11.08 -19.03 -11.45
CA HIS A 75 12.43 -19.61 -11.35
C HIS A 75 13.44 -19.03 -12.34
N ASN A 76 12.98 -18.62 -13.53
CA ASN A 76 13.78 -18.04 -14.59
C ASN A 76 13.74 -16.50 -14.62
N ALA A 77 13.25 -15.85 -13.55
CA ALA A 77 13.26 -14.40 -13.45
C ALA A 77 14.69 -13.87 -13.29
N ASP A 78 15.12 -13.03 -14.22
CA ASP A 78 16.41 -12.34 -14.20
C ASP A 78 16.36 -11.01 -13.43
N TRP A 79 15.15 -10.50 -13.18
CA TRP A 79 14.90 -9.33 -12.35
C TRP A 79 13.56 -9.46 -11.62
N ALA A 80 13.50 -8.92 -10.40
CA ALA A 80 12.28 -8.84 -9.61
C ALA A 80 12.35 -7.62 -8.68
N TRP A 81 11.21 -6.97 -8.47
CA TRP A 81 11.13 -5.75 -7.67
C TRP A 81 9.74 -5.55 -7.05
N ARG A 82 9.72 -4.93 -5.86
CA ARG A 82 8.52 -4.44 -5.17
C ARG A 82 8.72 -2.94 -4.91
N PRO A 83 7.77 -2.04 -5.22
CA PRO A 83 7.94 -0.61 -4.97
C PRO A 83 8.07 -0.27 -3.48
N ASP A 84 8.73 0.84 -3.16
CA ASP A 84 9.00 1.24 -1.76
C ASP A 84 7.73 1.47 -0.94
N LEU A 85 6.65 1.93 -1.58
CA LEU A 85 5.34 2.12 -0.97
C LEU A 85 4.83 0.86 -0.25
N TRP A 86 5.16 -0.34 -0.75
CA TRP A 86 4.75 -1.61 -0.13
C TRP A 86 5.80 -2.19 0.81
N ARG A 87 7.02 -1.63 0.85
CA ARG A 87 8.16 -2.17 1.63
C ARG A 87 8.36 -1.49 2.98
N GLY A 88 7.97 -0.22 3.13
CA GLY A 88 8.24 0.56 4.33
C GLY A 88 7.25 1.70 4.55
N PRO A 89 7.22 2.29 5.76
CA PRO A 89 6.31 3.39 6.07
C PRO A 89 6.68 4.66 5.28
N LEU A 90 5.66 5.34 4.76
CA LEU A 90 5.83 6.66 4.15
C LEU A 90 5.91 7.77 5.22
N PRO A 91 6.72 8.82 5.01
CA PRO A 91 6.74 10.00 5.88
C PRO A 91 5.35 10.66 6.01
N THR A 92 4.63 10.70 4.89
CA THR A 92 3.24 11.16 4.81
C THR A 92 2.38 9.98 4.35
N PRO A 93 1.67 9.30 5.26
CA PRO A 93 1.00 8.05 4.96
C PRO A 93 -0.34 8.22 4.23
N GLY A 94 -0.74 9.44 3.89
CA GLY A 94 -1.97 9.64 3.12
C GLY A 94 -2.19 11.07 2.67
N LEU A 95 -3.08 11.20 1.70
CA LEU A 95 -3.46 12.43 1.02
C LEU A 95 -4.99 12.49 0.93
N SER A 96 -5.55 13.68 1.11
CA SER A 96 -6.98 13.96 0.99
C SER A 96 -7.20 14.99 -0.10
N SER A 97 -8.34 14.92 -0.80
CA SER A 97 -8.61 15.78 -1.96
C SER A 97 -7.46 15.73 -2.96
N VAL A 98 -7.03 14.51 -3.26
CA VAL A 98 -5.82 14.21 -4.04
C VAL A 98 -5.91 14.89 -5.40
N GLN A 99 -5.06 15.85 -5.68
CA GLN A 99 -5.04 16.49 -7.00
C GLN A 99 -4.40 15.57 -8.03
N SER A 100 -4.71 15.75 -9.31
CA SER A 100 -4.04 15.01 -10.38
C SER A 100 -2.53 15.26 -10.33
N LYS A 101 -1.75 14.20 -10.57
CA LYS A 101 -0.27 14.16 -10.45
C LYS A 101 0.25 14.25 -9.02
N SER A 102 -0.59 14.03 -8.00
CA SER A 102 -0.11 13.98 -6.62
C SER A 102 0.75 12.72 -6.40
N ALA A 103 1.99 12.92 -5.97
CA ALA A 103 2.91 11.85 -5.62
C ALA A 103 2.62 11.27 -4.23
N ILE A 104 2.76 9.96 -4.08
CA ILE A 104 2.66 9.25 -2.81
C ILE A 104 3.88 8.33 -2.64
N GLY A 105 4.86 8.78 -1.86
CA GLY A 105 6.16 8.11 -1.79
C GLY A 105 7.01 8.37 -3.02
N ASP A 106 7.99 7.49 -3.24
CA ASP A 106 8.93 7.61 -4.37
C ASP A 106 8.46 6.73 -5.55
N GLY A 107 8.41 7.32 -6.75
CA GLY A 107 8.02 6.64 -7.99
C GLY A 107 6.55 6.22 -8.09
N VAL A 108 5.64 6.77 -7.26
CA VAL A 108 4.20 6.49 -7.35
C VAL A 108 3.40 7.79 -7.33
N ALA A 109 2.45 7.94 -8.25
CA ALA A 109 1.59 9.11 -8.34
C ALA A 109 0.19 8.77 -8.84
N LEU A 110 -0.81 9.55 -8.40
CA LEU A 110 -2.19 9.41 -8.87
C LEU A 110 -2.49 10.42 -9.97
N PHE A 111 -3.10 9.96 -11.05
CA PHE A 111 -3.54 10.77 -12.17
C PHE A 111 -5.05 10.62 -12.34
N HIS A 112 -5.73 11.75 -12.47
CA HIS A 112 -7.15 11.79 -12.84
C HIS A 112 -7.50 13.08 -13.56
N ASP A 113 -8.70 13.15 -14.11
CA ASP A 113 -9.25 14.30 -14.83
C ASP A 113 -10.49 14.92 -14.16
N CYS A 114 -10.84 14.49 -12.94
CA CYS A 114 -11.92 15.10 -12.14
C CYS A 114 -11.76 16.61 -11.95
N ASP A 115 -12.87 17.34 -12.06
CA ASP A 115 -12.96 18.76 -11.71
C ASP A 115 -12.92 18.96 -10.19
N ARG A 116 -13.58 18.07 -9.45
CA ARG A 116 -13.57 18.04 -7.98
C ARG A 116 -13.00 16.72 -7.49
N SER A 117 -11.84 16.80 -6.84
CA SER A 117 -11.23 15.61 -6.24
C SER A 117 -11.89 15.26 -4.89
N GLU A 118 -12.76 14.26 -4.93
CA GLU A 118 -13.28 13.56 -3.76
C GLU A 118 -12.59 12.19 -3.60
N LEU A 119 -11.27 12.22 -3.78
CA LEU A 119 -10.38 11.06 -3.70
C LEU A 119 -9.51 11.16 -2.44
N THR A 120 -9.26 10.02 -1.79
CA THR A 120 -8.22 9.93 -0.77
C THR A 120 -7.30 8.75 -1.04
N LEU A 121 -6.02 8.93 -0.76
CA LEU A 121 -5.02 7.88 -0.81
C LEU A 121 -4.42 7.69 0.57
N ARG A 122 -4.26 6.43 0.99
CA ARG A 122 -3.67 6.13 2.29
C ARG A 122 -2.88 4.84 2.27
N GLN A 123 -1.63 4.91 2.72
CA GLN A 123 -0.85 3.75 3.05
C GLN A 123 -1.42 3.10 4.33
N LEU A 124 -1.64 1.80 4.27
CA LEU A 124 -2.09 0.97 5.38
C LEU A 124 -1.00 -0.02 5.76
N ARG A 125 -0.92 -0.37 7.04
CA ARG A 125 -0.16 -1.54 7.46
C ARG A 125 -0.98 -2.78 7.14
N ASN A 126 -0.39 -3.73 6.44
CA ASN A 126 -0.93 -5.08 6.31
C ASN A 126 -0.70 -5.83 7.62
N LEU A 127 -1.74 -6.50 8.10
CA LEU A 127 -1.75 -7.19 9.40
C LEU A 127 -2.08 -8.67 9.28
N ARG A 128 -2.33 -9.18 8.05
CA ARG A 128 -2.66 -10.59 7.86
C ARG A 128 -1.38 -11.38 7.73
N GLU A 129 -1.39 -12.59 8.29
CA GLU A 129 -0.26 -13.51 8.19
C GLU A 129 0.07 -13.91 6.74
N ALA A 130 -0.95 -13.95 5.87
CA ALA A 130 -0.78 -14.23 4.44
C ALA A 130 -0.18 -13.08 3.64
N ASP A 131 -0.20 -11.84 4.15
CA ASP A 131 0.35 -10.69 3.44
C ASP A 131 1.90 -10.78 3.47
N LEU A 132 2.54 -10.71 2.30
CA LEU A 132 4.01 -10.67 2.20
C LEU A 132 4.55 -9.25 2.18
N ALA A 133 3.78 -8.30 1.68
CA ALA A 133 4.09 -6.87 1.76
C ALA A 133 3.69 -6.31 3.13
N PRO A 134 4.57 -5.58 3.82
CA PRO A 134 4.22 -4.95 5.09
C PRO A 134 3.18 -3.84 4.98
N TYR A 135 3.09 -3.16 3.84
CA TYR A 135 2.13 -2.07 3.64
C TYR A 135 1.32 -2.30 2.37
N GLY A 136 0.11 -1.75 2.33
CA GLY A 136 -0.74 -1.66 1.15
C GLY A 136 -1.18 -0.22 0.90
N LEU A 137 -1.78 0.03 -0.26
CA LEU A 137 -2.33 1.32 -0.64
C LEU A 137 -3.85 1.25 -0.72
N ARG A 138 -4.54 2.10 0.03
CA ARG A 138 -5.98 2.32 -0.09
C ARG A 138 -6.25 3.56 -0.93
N LEU A 139 -7.18 3.42 -1.85
CA LEU A 139 -7.82 4.48 -2.61
C LEU A 139 -9.30 4.49 -2.26
N ASP A 140 -9.77 5.57 -1.65
CA ASP A 140 -11.19 5.80 -1.42
C ASP A 140 -11.67 6.83 -2.44
N VAL A 141 -12.71 6.48 -3.18
CA VAL A 141 -13.36 7.32 -4.19
C VAL A 141 -14.81 7.53 -3.77
N PHE A 142 -15.16 8.76 -3.41
CA PHE A 142 -16.54 9.09 -3.06
C PHE A 142 -17.32 9.45 -4.32
N LYS A 143 -17.02 10.60 -4.91
CA LYS A 143 -17.59 11.04 -6.18
C LYS A 143 -16.52 11.05 -7.25
N PHE A 144 -16.90 10.65 -8.46
CA PHE A 144 -16.00 10.65 -9.61
C PHE A 144 -16.70 11.25 -10.83
N ASP A 145 -16.32 12.49 -11.19
CA ASP A 145 -16.82 13.19 -12.37
C ASP A 145 -15.83 13.18 -13.55
N GLY A 146 -14.75 12.40 -13.42
CA GLY A 146 -13.75 12.21 -14.46
C GLY A 146 -14.06 11.05 -15.40
N THR A 147 -13.20 10.87 -16.40
CA THR A 147 -13.20 9.71 -17.30
C THR A 147 -12.01 8.79 -17.07
N PHE A 148 -11.03 9.23 -16.27
CA PHE A 148 -9.77 8.52 -16.09
C PHE A 148 -9.28 8.61 -14.65
N LEU A 149 -9.00 7.46 -14.05
CA LEU A 149 -8.30 7.37 -12.77
C LEU A 149 -7.20 6.32 -12.89
N SER A 150 -5.97 6.72 -12.61
CA SER A 150 -4.84 5.80 -12.63
C SER A 150 -3.81 6.06 -11.55
N LEU A 151 -3.31 4.96 -10.98
CA LEU A 151 -2.11 4.93 -10.17
C LEU A 151 -0.92 4.58 -11.06
N VAL A 152 0.00 5.52 -11.19
CA VAL A 152 1.23 5.37 -11.97
C VAL A 152 2.34 4.90 -11.05
N VAL A 153 3.06 3.86 -11.47
CA VAL A 153 4.22 3.29 -10.77
C VAL A 153 5.41 3.28 -11.73
N ASP A 154 6.42 4.07 -11.43
CA ASP A 154 7.68 4.11 -12.18
C ASP A 154 8.47 2.82 -11.92
N LEU A 155 8.91 2.17 -12.99
CA LEU A 155 9.82 1.02 -12.86
C LEU A 155 11.26 1.55 -12.71
N PRO A 156 12.07 0.94 -11.83
CA PRO A 156 13.45 1.37 -11.64
C PRO A 156 14.30 1.07 -12.90
N GLU A 157 15.45 1.71 -13.03
CA GLU A 157 16.40 1.51 -14.14
C GLU A 157 16.77 0.02 -14.35
N ALA A 158 16.86 -0.75 -13.27
CA ALA A 158 17.11 -2.19 -13.34
C ALA A 158 16.03 -2.99 -14.11
N ALA A 159 14.81 -2.47 -14.24
CA ALA A 159 13.76 -3.08 -15.04
C ALA A 159 14.04 -2.95 -16.56
N THR A 160 14.63 -1.83 -16.98
CA THR A 160 14.93 -1.51 -18.37
C THR A 160 16.34 -1.92 -18.80
N ASP A 161 17.27 -2.11 -17.86
CA ASP A 161 18.63 -2.54 -18.15
C ASP A 161 18.67 -3.89 -18.87
N GLY A 162 19.20 -3.90 -20.10
CA GLY A 162 19.24 -5.07 -20.96
C GLY A 162 17.87 -5.59 -21.42
N LEU A 163 16.80 -4.80 -21.34
CA LEU A 163 15.46 -5.19 -21.79
C LEU A 163 15.43 -5.49 -23.30
N LYS A 164 14.83 -6.63 -23.66
CA LYS A 164 14.76 -7.15 -25.02
C LYS A 164 13.34 -7.58 -25.34
N ARG A 165 12.99 -7.64 -26.61
CA ARG A 165 11.69 -8.14 -27.11
C ARG A 165 11.40 -9.58 -26.71
N LYS A 166 12.44 -10.36 -26.42
CA LYS A 166 12.29 -11.73 -25.91
C LYS A 166 11.95 -11.81 -24.42
N HIS A 167 11.82 -10.69 -23.71
CA HIS A 167 11.43 -10.70 -22.30
C HIS A 167 9.91 -10.66 -22.14
N LEU A 168 9.46 -11.31 -21.07
CA LEU A 168 8.13 -11.16 -20.50
C LEU A 168 8.28 -10.34 -19.23
N LEU A 169 7.46 -9.29 -19.09
CA LEU A 169 7.30 -8.55 -17.84
C LEU A 169 6.01 -9.03 -17.19
N ARG A 170 6.09 -9.44 -15.93
CA ARG A 170 4.96 -9.89 -15.13
C ARG A 170 4.70 -8.90 -14.01
N MET A 171 3.43 -8.57 -13.81
CA MET A 171 2.94 -7.83 -12.65
C MET A 171 2.03 -8.74 -11.85
N ASP A 172 2.33 -8.92 -10.57
CA ASP A 172 1.50 -9.63 -9.61
C ASP A 172 0.93 -8.60 -8.63
N VAL A 173 -0.37 -8.70 -8.33
CA VAL A 173 -1.07 -7.74 -7.47
C VAL A 173 -2.01 -8.48 -6.52
N ILE A 174 -2.15 -7.98 -5.29
CA ILE A 174 -3.21 -8.40 -4.37
C ILE A 174 -4.13 -7.21 -4.21
N VAL A 175 -5.36 -7.31 -4.69
CA VAL A 175 -6.34 -6.23 -4.65
C VAL A 175 -7.61 -6.66 -3.93
N GLU A 176 -8.17 -5.74 -3.15
CA GLU A 176 -9.51 -5.84 -2.58
C GLU A 176 -10.33 -4.64 -2.99
N MET A 177 -11.62 -4.86 -3.22
CA MET A 177 -12.55 -3.80 -3.58
C MET A 177 -13.88 -3.99 -2.87
N GLU A 178 -14.54 -2.89 -2.50
CA GLU A 178 -15.86 -2.92 -1.88
C GLU A 178 -16.95 -3.27 -2.91
N HIS A 179 -16.84 -2.72 -4.11
CA HIS A 179 -17.66 -3.06 -5.26
C HIS A 179 -16.79 -3.55 -6.42
N PRO A 180 -17.19 -4.61 -7.15
CA PRO A 180 -16.48 -5.07 -8.34
C PRO A 180 -16.31 -3.93 -9.37
N LEU A 181 -15.11 -3.79 -9.90
CA LEU A 181 -14.79 -2.82 -10.95
C LEU A 181 -13.66 -3.36 -11.84
N GLU A 182 -13.62 -2.94 -13.10
CA GLU A 182 -12.60 -3.38 -14.05
C GLU A 182 -11.30 -2.61 -13.84
N ILE A 183 -10.19 -3.34 -13.68
CA ILE A 183 -8.87 -2.76 -13.50
C ILE A 183 -7.98 -3.17 -14.67
N PHE A 184 -7.31 -2.19 -15.27
CA PHE A 184 -6.37 -2.42 -16.36
C PHE A 184 -4.97 -2.01 -15.95
N ALA A 185 -3.97 -2.80 -16.32
CA ALA A 185 -2.57 -2.43 -16.25
C ALA A 185 -2.06 -2.08 -17.65
N ARG A 186 -1.52 -0.87 -17.79
CA ARG A 186 -0.84 -0.42 -19.00
C ARG A 186 0.65 -0.29 -18.73
N LEU A 187 1.44 -1.15 -19.36
CA LEU A 187 2.90 -1.01 -19.42
C LEU A 187 3.26 0.01 -20.49
N ASN A 188 4.03 1.02 -20.09
CA ASN A 188 4.61 2.00 -20.98
C ASN A 188 6.13 1.82 -21.01
N ILE A 189 6.72 1.71 -22.20
CA ILE A 189 8.18 1.64 -22.36
C ILE A 189 8.60 2.76 -23.30
N LYS A 190 9.35 3.72 -22.76
CA LYS A 190 9.92 4.83 -23.53
C LYS A 190 11.22 4.42 -24.18
N SER A 191 11.33 4.68 -25.48
CA SER A 191 12.56 4.46 -26.25
C SER A 191 12.83 5.64 -27.19
N GLY A 192 13.63 6.60 -26.74
CA GLY A 192 13.85 7.87 -27.41
C GLY A 192 12.55 8.70 -27.52
N PRO A 193 12.12 9.09 -28.74
CA PRO A 193 10.88 9.83 -28.93
C PRO A 193 9.62 8.95 -28.87
N ASN A 194 9.76 7.62 -28.94
CA ASN A 194 8.65 6.69 -29.01
C ASN A 194 8.30 6.13 -27.63
N THR A 195 7.03 5.83 -27.40
CA THR A 195 6.57 5.09 -26.22
C THR A 195 5.71 3.94 -26.67
N GLU A 196 6.14 2.72 -26.39
CA GLU A 196 5.34 1.51 -26.62
C GLU A 196 4.38 1.32 -25.45
N GLN A 197 3.13 0.98 -25.74
CA GLN A 197 2.09 0.78 -24.73
C GLN A 197 1.45 -0.59 -24.89
N LEU A 198 1.36 -1.34 -23.80
CA LEU A 198 0.68 -2.64 -23.75
C LEU A 198 -0.34 -2.61 -22.63
N VAL A 199 -1.60 -2.91 -22.94
CA VAL A 199 -2.70 -2.94 -21.96
C VAL A 199 -3.11 -4.39 -21.69
N ARG A 200 -3.34 -4.69 -20.41
CA ARG A 200 -3.88 -5.96 -19.93
C ARG A 200 -4.95 -5.68 -18.87
N GLU A 201 -6.09 -6.33 -18.99
CA GLU A 201 -7.08 -6.38 -17.92
C GLU A 201 -6.60 -7.33 -16.82
N LEU A 202 -6.86 -6.99 -15.56
CA LEU A 202 -6.53 -7.86 -14.43
C LEU A 202 -7.58 -8.97 -14.31
N PRO A 203 -7.19 -10.25 -14.22
CA PRO A 203 -8.13 -11.34 -14.00
C PRO A 203 -8.54 -11.39 -12.51
N LEU A 204 -9.53 -10.58 -12.14
CA LEU A 204 -9.94 -10.38 -10.73
C LEU A 204 -10.65 -11.60 -10.11
N ASP A 205 -11.10 -12.56 -10.94
CA ASP A 205 -11.77 -13.80 -10.52
C ASP A 205 -10.79 -14.94 -10.18
N ASP A 206 -9.49 -14.76 -10.43
CA ASP A 206 -8.46 -15.78 -10.18
C ASP A 206 -7.91 -15.72 -8.74
N ASP A 207 -7.52 -16.86 -8.19
CA ASP A 207 -6.84 -16.95 -6.88
C ASP A 207 -5.52 -16.14 -6.85
N THR A 208 -4.89 -15.97 -8.01
CA THR A 208 -3.64 -15.21 -8.19
C THR A 208 -3.81 -14.20 -9.31
N ILE A 209 -3.95 -12.92 -8.95
CA ILE A 209 -4.16 -11.85 -9.90
C ILE A 209 -2.79 -11.42 -10.46
N ALA A 210 -2.51 -11.85 -11.69
CA ALA A 210 -1.28 -11.51 -12.37
C ALA A 210 -1.50 -11.29 -13.86
N VAL A 211 -0.72 -10.38 -14.45
CA VAL A 211 -0.72 -10.11 -15.89
C VAL A 211 0.70 -10.20 -16.45
N GLU A 212 0.82 -10.72 -17.67
CA GLU A 212 2.09 -10.80 -18.39
C GLU A 212 2.03 -9.94 -19.67
N PHE A 213 3.08 -9.13 -19.84
CA PHE A 213 3.32 -8.29 -21.02
C PHE A 213 4.40 -8.98 -21.88
N ASP A 214 3.98 -9.53 -23.02
CA ASP A 214 4.88 -10.09 -24.02
C ASP A 214 5.43 -8.99 -24.94
N LEU A 215 6.73 -8.77 -24.86
CA LEU A 215 7.41 -7.73 -25.64
C LEU A 215 7.72 -8.18 -27.08
N ALA A 216 7.46 -9.44 -27.43
CA ALA A 216 7.85 -10.00 -28.73
C ALA A 216 7.24 -9.24 -29.90
N TYR A 217 6.03 -8.72 -29.74
CA TYR A 217 5.27 -8.04 -30.80
C TYR A 217 5.34 -6.51 -30.74
N THR A 218 6.18 -5.96 -29.86
CA THR A 218 6.38 -4.51 -29.73
C THR A 218 7.38 -3.99 -30.76
N ASN A 219 7.32 -2.70 -31.07
CA ASN A 219 8.33 -2.00 -31.86
C ASN A 219 9.48 -1.47 -30.97
N LEU A 220 9.76 -2.17 -29.87
CA LEU A 220 10.79 -1.78 -28.90
C LEU A 220 12.16 -1.65 -29.55
N ASN A 221 12.78 -0.48 -29.37
CA ASN A 221 14.18 -0.27 -29.72
C ASN A 221 15.08 -0.69 -28.56
N GLU A 222 15.50 -1.96 -28.56
CA GLU A 222 16.30 -2.57 -27.47
C GLU A 222 17.60 -1.82 -27.14
N LYS A 223 18.15 -1.05 -28.09
CA LYS A 223 19.40 -0.29 -27.87
C LYS A 223 19.19 1.05 -27.16
N ARG A 224 17.94 1.47 -26.98
CA ARG A 224 17.60 2.83 -26.53
C ARG A 224 16.36 2.83 -25.64
N VAL A 225 16.29 1.91 -24.69
CA VAL A 225 15.23 1.89 -23.67
C VAL A 225 15.62 2.88 -22.58
N ASP A 226 14.83 3.95 -22.40
CA ASP A 226 15.15 5.03 -21.48
C ASP A 226 14.46 4.86 -20.13
N ALA A 227 13.17 4.55 -20.13
CA ALA A 227 12.34 4.44 -18.92
C ALA A 227 11.12 3.54 -19.17
N ALA A 228 10.55 3.00 -18.10
CA ALA A 228 9.29 2.28 -18.16
C ALA A 228 8.46 2.56 -16.90
N TRP A 229 7.14 2.54 -17.04
CA TRP A 229 6.20 2.71 -15.93
C TRP A 229 4.91 1.93 -16.20
N ILE A 230 4.16 1.67 -15.15
CA ILE A 230 2.87 0.98 -15.20
C ILE A 230 1.78 1.95 -14.76
N ASP A 231 0.76 2.11 -15.58
CA ASP A 231 -0.49 2.75 -15.20
C ASP A 231 -1.46 1.65 -14.74
N ILE A 232 -1.88 1.65 -13.47
CA ILE A 232 -3.00 0.84 -12.99
C ILE A 232 -4.24 1.73 -13.11
N ILE A 233 -5.16 1.38 -14.00
CA ILE A 233 -6.32 2.19 -14.40
C ILE A 233 -7.56 1.56 -13.77
N PHE A 234 -8.38 2.37 -13.10
CA PHE A 234 -9.62 1.94 -12.46
C PHE A 234 -10.81 2.47 -13.26
N GLU A 235 -11.63 1.58 -13.80
CA GLU A 235 -12.82 1.95 -14.56
C GLU A 235 -14.02 2.17 -13.62
N SER A 236 -14.76 3.26 -13.86
CA SER A 236 -15.94 3.65 -13.07
C SER A 236 -15.75 3.52 -11.54
N PRO A 237 -14.73 4.16 -10.94
CA PRO A 237 -14.33 3.91 -9.55
C PRO A 237 -15.25 4.57 -8.50
N GLU A 238 -16.36 5.20 -8.91
CA GLU A 238 -17.21 6.00 -8.03
C GLU A 238 -17.79 5.20 -6.85
N MET A 239 -17.91 5.84 -5.69
CA MET A 239 -18.44 5.26 -4.45
C MET A 239 -17.80 3.91 -4.11
N ASN A 240 -16.47 3.82 -4.25
CA ASN A 240 -15.74 2.58 -4.07
C ASN A 240 -14.47 2.78 -3.24
N GLN A 241 -14.05 1.71 -2.59
CA GLN A 241 -12.80 1.61 -1.87
C GLN A 241 -12.00 0.47 -2.48
N VAL A 242 -10.79 0.78 -2.95
CA VAL A 242 -9.85 -0.20 -3.51
C VAL A 242 -8.60 -0.24 -2.65
N VAL A 243 -8.16 -1.44 -2.29
CA VAL A 243 -6.93 -1.67 -1.51
C VAL A 243 -5.99 -2.56 -2.29
N LEU A 244 -4.87 -1.99 -2.76
CA LEU A 244 -3.74 -2.73 -3.32
C LEU A 244 -2.83 -3.18 -2.17
N ARG A 245 -3.03 -4.42 -1.68
CA ARG A 245 -2.26 -4.98 -0.55
C ARG A 245 -0.82 -5.30 -0.90
N ASP A 246 -0.55 -5.72 -2.13
CA ASP A 246 0.79 -5.99 -2.62
C ASP A 246 0.86 -5.69 -4.12
N LEU A 247 2.03 -5.28 -4.59
CA LEU A 247 2.32 -5.04 -5.98
C LEU A 247 3.78 -5.42 -6.25
N THR A 248 4.00 -6.40 -7.11
CA THR A 248 5.35 -6.87 -7.46
C THR A 248 5.51 -7.05 -8.95
N PHE A 249 6.76 -6.93 -9.39
CA PHE A 249 7.15 -7.03 -10.78
C PHE A 249 8.26 -8.05 -10.93
N SER A 250 8.24 -8.78 -12.04
CA SER A 250 9.36 -9.61 -12.45
C SER A 250 9.56 -9.58 -13.95
N ARG A 251 10.80 -9.84 -14.36
CA ARG A 251 11.20 -9.95 -15.76
C ARG A 251 11.87 -11.28 -15.98
N ARG A 252 11.54 -11.94 -17.09
CA ARG A 252 12.17 -13.20 -17.49
C ARG A 252 12.30 -13.31 -19.00
N PRO A 253 13.28 -14.07 -19.51
CA PRO A 253 13.27 -14.52 -20.90
C PRO A 253 12.04 -15.39 -21.17
N ARG A 254 11.40 -15.14 -22.30
CA ARG A 254 10.40 -16.02 -22.89
C ARG A 254 11.05 -17.39 -23.15
N ALA A 255 10.32 -18.46 -22.87
CA ALA A 255 10.75 -19.81 -23.25
C ALA A 255 10.90 -19.88 -24.78
N GLN A 256 12.00 -20.45 -25.27
CA GLN A 256 12.14 -20.74 -26.69
C GLN A 256 11.14 -21.85 -27.04
N LEU A 257 10.24 -21.57 -27.99
CA LEU A 257 9.46 -22.59 -28.68
C LEU A 257 10.34 -23.28 -29.71
#